data_AF-U2UXA5-F1
#
_entry.id   AF-U2UXA5-F1
#
_cell.length_a   1.000
_cell.length_b   1.000
_cell.length_c   1.000
_cell.angle_alpha   90.00
_cell.angle_beta   90.00
_cell.angle_gamma   90.00
#
_symmetry.space_group_name_H-M   'P 1'
#
loop_
_entity.id
_entity.type
_entity.pdbx_description
1 polymer ?
#
loop_
_entity_poly.entity_id
_entity_poly.type
_entity_poly.pdbx_seq_one_letter_code
_entity_poly.pdbx_strand_id
1 'polypeptide(L)' 'MIMAQATFSVRIDETLKKQFNSLCQDFGMNATTAINVFARAVVRQRRIPFEISS' A
#
# COMPACT_ATOMS: atom_id res chain seq x y z
N MET A 1 -19.70 14.17 -9.20
CA MET A 1 -18.36 14.68 -8.83
C MET A 1 -17.33 13.67 -9.28
N ILE A 2 -16.42 14.04 -10.17
CA ILE A 2 -15.31 13.18 -10.59
C ILE A 2 -14.27 13.23 -9.47
N MET A 3 -14.02 12.12 -8.78
CA MET A 3 -12.91 12.05 -7.82
C MET A 3 -11.61 12.14 -8.63
N ALA A 4 -10.84 13.21 -8.44
CA ALA A 4 -9.55 13.37 -9.11
C ALA A 4 -8.64 12.21 -8.72
N GLN A 5 -8.30 11.36 -9.69
CA GLN A 5 -7.36 10.26 -9.47
C GLN A 5 -5.95 10.81 -9.58
N ALA A 6 -5.15 10.61 -8.52
CA ALA A 6 -3.73 10.91 -8.52
C ALA A 6 -2.95 9.60 -8.73
N THR A 7 -1.93 9.63 -9.58
CA THR A 7 -1.07 8.47 -9.85
C THR A 7 0.05 8.39 -8.81
N PHE A 8 0.25 7.21 -8.23
CA PHE A 8 1.33 6.93 -7.29
C PHE A 8 2.28 5.89 -7.88
N SER A 9 3.48 6.32 -8.24
CA SER A 9 4.51 5.46 -8.86
C SER A 9 5.66 5.21 -7.87
N VAL A 10 5.89 3.94 -7.52
CA VAL A 10 6.95 3.51 -6.60
C VAL A 10 7.81 2.44 -7.26
N ARG A 11 9.13 2.54 -7.10
CA ARG A 11 10.07 1.47 -7.46
C ARG A 11 10.26 0.54 -6.27
N ILE A 12 10.16 -0.75 -6.55
CA ILE A 12 10.18 -1.83 -5.58
C ILE A 12 10.83 -3.03 -6.27
N ASP A 13 11.61 -3.81 -5.51
CA ASP A 13 12.19 -5.07 -6.00
C ASP A 13 11.12 -6.06 -6.48
N GLU A 14 11.44 -6.85 -7.50
CA GLU A 14 10.49 -7.80 -8.10
C GLU A 14 10.04 -8.87 -7.09
N THR A 15 10.95 -9.36 -6.25
CA THR A 15 10.65 -10.38 -5.24
C THR A 15 9.71 -9.81 -4.19
N LEU A 16 9.99 -8.60 -3.72
CA LEU A 16 9.12 -7.90 -2.77
C LEU A 16 7.73 -7.66 -3.37
N LYS A 17 7.65 -7.29 -4.66
CA LYS A 17 6.37 -7.09 -5.36
C LYS A 17 5.55 -8.38 -5.41
N LYS A 18 6.19 -9.52 -5.71
CA LYS A 18 5.52 -10.84 -5.74
C LYS A 18 4.98 -11.21 -4.35
N GLN A 19 5.81 -11.06 -3.31
CA GLN A 19 5.42 -11.34 -1.92
C GLN A 19 4.24 -10.46 -1.50
N PHE A 20 4.33 -9.14 -1.74
CA PHE A 20 3.26 -8.21 -1.41
C PHE A 20 1.95 -8.53 -2.15
N ASN A 21 2.03 -8.90 -3.43
CA ASN A 21 0.84 -9.21 -4.21
C ASN A 21 0.18 -10.52 -3.75
N SER A 22 0.97 -11.53 -3.38
CA SER A 22 0.45 -12.78 -2.79
C SER A 22 -0.28 -12.49 -1.47
N LEU A 23 0.33 -11.69 -0.59
CA LEU A 23 -0.28 -11.31 0.68
C LEU A 23 -1.56 -10.49 0.50
N CYS A 24 -1.60 -9.60 -0.50
CA CYS A 24 -2.82 -8.87 -0.84
C CYS A 24 -3.93 -9.84 -1.29
N GLN A 25 -3.62 -10.84 -2.12
CA GLN A 25 -4.57 -11.86 -2.56
C GLN A 25 -5.10 -12.69 -1.39
N ASP A 26 -4.24 -13.07 -0.44
CA ASP A 26 -4.64 -13.79 0.77
C ASP A 26 -5.63 -12.97 1.63
N PHE A 27 -5.49 -11.64 1.62
CA PHE A 27 -6.43 -10.72 2.25
C PHE A 27 -7.66 -10.38 1.40
N GLY A 28 -7.79 -10.98 0.21
CA GLY A 28 -8.92 -10.73 -0.70
C GLY A 28 -8.91 -9.33 -1.32
N MET A 29 -7.75 -8.68 -1.43
CA MET A 29 -7.61 -7.35 -2.02
C MET A 29 -6.47 -7.26 -3.03
N ASN A 30 -6.45 -6.19 -3.82
CA ASN A 30 -5.33 -5.91 -4.73
C ASN A 30 -4.30 -4.97 -4.08
N ALA A 31 -3.10 -4.93 -4.64
CA ALA A 31 -2.01 -4.06 -4.19
C ALA A 31 -2.42 -2.58 -4.10
N THR A 32 -3.21 -2.09 -5.07
CA THR A 32 -3.68 -0.69 -5.09
C THR A 32 -4.59 -0.38 -3.90
N THR A 33 -5.48 -1.29 -3.53
CA THR A 33 -6.34 -1.17 -2.35
C THR A 33 -5.49 -1.18 -1.08
N ALA A 34 -4.53 -2.11 -0.98
CA ALA A 34 -3.64 -2.20 0.17
C ALA A 34 -2.83 -0.91 0.38
N ILE A 35 -2.24 -0.35 -0.69
CA ILE A 35 -1.51 0.93 -0.64
C ILE A 35 -2.42 2.09 -0.24
N ASN A 36 -3.64 2.14 -0.77
CA ASN A 36 -4.60 3.18 -0.39
C ASN A 36 -5.03 3.08 1.09
N VAL A 37 -5.22 1.86 1.61
CA VAL A 37 -5.52 1.62 3.03
C VAL A 37 -4.33 2.03 3.89
N PHE A 38 -3.12 1.66 3.50
CA PHE A 38 -1.89 2.06 4.17
C PHE A 38 -1.75 3.59 4.23
N ALA A 39 -1.89 4.28 3.10
CA ALA A 39 -1.80 5.74 3.04
C ALA A 39 -2.85 6.41 3.95
N ARG A 40 -4.09 5.92 3.93
CA ARG A 40 -5.15 6.40 4.83
C ARG A 40 -4.83 6.17 6.30
N ALA A 41 -4.29 5.00 6.64
CA ALA A 41 -3.90 4.68 8.02
C ALA A 41 -2.78 5.58 8.51
N VAL A 42 -1.76 5.83 7.68
CA VAL A 42 -0.63 6.71 8.00
C VAL A 42 -1.11 8.14 8.24
N VAL A 43 -1.95 8.69 7.34
CA VAL A 43 -2.50 10.04 7.49
C VAL A 43 -3.36 10.15 8.74
N ARG A 44 -4.22 9.15 8.99
CA ARG A 44 -5.11 9.13 10.16
C ARG A 44 -4.34 9.08 11.49
N GLN A 45 -3.27 8.29 11.54
CA GLN A 45 -2.49 8.09 12.77
C GLN A 45 -1.29 9.04 12.88
N ARG A 46 -0.98 9.82 11.83
CA ARG A 46 0.22 10.66 11.70
C ARG A 46 1.53 9.92 12.00
N ARG A 47 1.56 8.61 11.73
CA ARG A 47 2.72 7.73 11.92
C ARG A 47 2.62 6.51 11.01
N ILE A 48 3.74 5.84 10.77
CA ILE A 48 3.73 4.54 10.09
C ILE A 48 3.17 3.48 11.05
N PRO A 49 2.19 2.65 10.63
CA PRO A 49 1.54 1.65 11.48
C PRO A 49 2.41 0.41 11.79
N PHE A 50 3.71 0.49 11.52
CA PHE A 50 4.71 -0.52 11.83
C PHE A 50 6.01 0.18 12.22
N GLU A 51 6.85 -0.51 13.01
CA GLU A 51 8.20 -0.05 13.30
C GLU A 51 9.09 -0.23 12.06
N ILE A 52 9.84 0.81 11.71
CA ILE A 52 10.84 0.73 10.64
C ILE A 52 12.11 0.16 11.28
N SER A 53 12.32 -1.15 11.14
CA SER A 53 13.64 -1.74 11.38
C SER A 53 14.49 -1.52 10.14
N SER A 54 15.62 -0.84 10.30
CA SER A 54 16.70 -0.76 9.31
C SER A 54 17.39 -2.09 9.13
#